data_AF-A0A958SFU5-F1
#
_entry.id   AF-A0A958SFU5-F1
#
_cell.length_a   1.000
_cell.length_b   1.000
_cell.length_c   1.000
_cell.angle_alpha   90.00
_cell.angle_beta   90.00
_cell.angle_gamma   90.00
#
_symmetry.space_group_name_H-M   'P 1'
#
loop_
_entity.id
_entity.type
_entity.pdbx_description
1 polymer ?
#
loop_
_entity_poly.entity_id
_entity_poly.type
_entity_poly.pdbx_seq_one_letter_code
_entity_poly.pdbx_strand_id
1 'polypeptide(L)' 'MLKVSLKYLFGLLFMAAGINHFVNPSFYIHIMPPYIPWHAAMVAISGVAEFLLGLGLLIKKYQRVSAWGLVA' A
#
# COMPACT_ATOMS: atom_id res chain seq x y z
N MET A 1 -22.89 -4.97 7.03
CA MET A 1 -21.80 -5.61 7.81
C MET A 1 -20.59 -5.94 6.93
N LEU A 2 -20.75 -6.72 5.85
CA LEU A 2 -19.65 -7.10 4.93
C LEU A 2 -18.74 -5.95 4.48
N LYS A 3 -19.31 -4.83 3.98
CA LYS A 3 -18.53 -3.66 3.52
C LYS A 3 -17.61 -3.09 4.60
N VAL A 4 -18.08 -3.08 5.85
CA VAL A 4 -17.30 -2.55 6.98
C VAL A 4 -16.18 -3.52 7.31
N SER A 5 -16.47 -4.82 7.39
CA SER A 5 -15.48 -5.88 7.62
C SER A 5 -14.38 -5.87 6.56
N LEU A 6 -14.75 -5.80 5.27
CA LEU A 6 -13.81 -5.72 4.16
C LEU A 6 -12.93 -4.47 4.24
N LYS A 7 -13.48 -3.32 4.61
CA LYS A 7 -12.71 -2.09 4.76
C LYS A 7 -11.62 -2.22 5.83
N TYR A 8 -11.95 -2.79 6.99
CA TYR A 8 -10.95 -3.04 8.03
C TYR A 8 -9.90 -4.06 7.58
N LEU A 9 -10.35 -5.14 6.93
CA LEU A 9 -9.45 -6.15 6.36
C LEU A 9 -8.47 -5.52 5.35
N PHE A 10 -8.96 -4.79 4.35
CA PHE A 10 -8.13 -4.14 3.34
C PHE A 10 -7.23 -3.08 3.95
N GLY A 11 -7.73 -2.24 4.87
CA GLY A 11 -6.90 -1.24 5.55
C GLY A 11 -5.71 -1.89 6.27
N LEU A 12 -5.95 -2.96 7.02
CA LEU A 12 -4.90 -3.70 7.72
C LEU A 12 -3.94 -4.42 6.77
N LEU A 13 -4.44 -5.03 5.69
CA LEU A 13 -3.62 -5.72 4.69
C LEU A 13 -2.69 -4.74 3.97
N PHE A 14 -3.16 -3.57 3.54
CA PHE A 14 -2.32 -2.57 2.88
C PHE A 14 -1.33 -1.91 3.83
N MET A 15 -1.70 -1.71 5.11
CA MET A 15 -0.73 -1.29 6.12
C MET A 15 0.37 -2.35 6.32
N ALA A 16 0.00 -3.63 6.40
CA ALA A 16 0.98 -4.71 6.52
C ALA A 16 1.86 -4.83 5.26
N ALA A 17 1.28 -4.70 4.06
CA ALA A 17 2.01 -4.72 2.80
C ALA A 17 3.00 -3.56 2.71
N GLY A 18 2.56 -2.33 3.03
CA GLY A 18 3.43 -1.16 3.06
C GLY A 18 4.60 -1.30 4.04
N ILE A 19 4.39 -1.94 5.20
CA ILE A 19 5.49 -2.29 6.13
C ILE A 19 6.41 -3.35 5.49
N ASN A 20 5.85 -4.35 4.82
CA ASN A 20 6.61 -5.43 4.21
C ASN A 20 7.59 -4.95 3.12
N HIS A 21 7.30 -3.83 2.45
CA HIS A 21 8.25 -3.18 1.52
C HIS A 21 9.58 -2.80 2.21
N PHE A 22 9.56 -2.52 3.51
CA PHE A 22 10.75 -2.17 4.29
C PHE A 22 11.36 -3.39 5.01
N VAL A 23 10.55 -4.39 5.35
CA VAL A 23 11.01 -5.63 5.99
C VAL A 23 11.68 -6.56 4.98
N ASN A 24 11.13 -6.67 3.77
CA ASN A 24 11.64 -7.54 2.71
C ASN A 24 11.71 -6.81 1.35
N PRO A 25 12.53 -5.75 1.24
CA PRO A 25 12.64 -4.96 0.01
C PRO A 25 13.17 -5.77 -1.18
N SER A 26 13.99 -6.81 -0.93
CA SER A 26 14.58 -7.62 -1.99
C SER A 26 13.52 -8.32 -2.82
N PHE A 27 12.47 -8.87 -2.21
CA PHE A 27 11.35 -9.49 -2.93
C PHE A 27 10.77 -8.54 -3.98
N TYR A 28 10.46 -7.31 -3.59
CA TYR A 28 9.88 -6.30 -4.48
C TYR A 28 10.85 -5.83 -5.55
N ILE A 29 12.11 -5.58 -5.20
CA ILE A 29 13.14 -5.14 -6.15
C ILE A 29 13.36 -6.18 -7.27
N HIS A 30 13.29 -7.48 -6.96
CA HIS A 30 13.50 -8.55 -7.94
C HIS A 30 12.34 -8.73 -8.92
N ILE A 31 11.12 -8.36 -8.53
CA ILE A 31 9.94 -8.44 -9.40
C ILE A 31 9.69 -7.14 -10.18
N MET A 32 10.40 -6.05 -9.85
CA MET A 32 10.24 -4.78 -10.57
C MET A 32 10.69 -4.91 -12.03
N PRO A 33 9.91 -4.38 -13.00
CA PRO A 33 10.31 -4.38 -14.39
C PRO A 33 11.59 -3.58 -14.63
N PRO A 34 12.50 -4.05 -15.52
CA PRO A 34 13.81 -3.43 -15.70
C PRO A 34 13.77 -2.02 -16.33
N TYR A 35 12.61 -1.60 -16.86
CA TYR A 35 12.43 -0.25 -17.41
C TYR A 35 12.16 0.82 -16.33
N ILE A 36 11.91 0.43 -15.08
CA ILE A 36 11.73 1.38 -13.98
C ILE A 36 13.11 1.71 -13.40
N PRO A 37 13.53 2.98 -13.37
CA PRO A 37 14.78 3.35 -12.71
C PRO A 37 14.60 3.35 -11.18
N TRP A 38 15.72 3.24 -10.45
CA TRP A 38 15.77 3.40 -8.98
C TRP A 38 14.81 2.46 -8.21
N HIS A 39 14.82 1.15 -8.50
CA HIS A 39 13.92 0.16 -7.88
C HIS A 39 13.79 0.30 -6.36
N ALA A 40 14.90 0.42 -5.63
CA ALA A 40 14.87 0.53 -4.17
C ALA A 40 14.09 1.77 -3.68
N ALA A 41 14.27 2.92 -4.35
CA ALA A 41 13.54 4.13 -4.01
C ALA A 41 12.05 4.01 -4.36
N MET A 42 11.73 3.41 -5.52
CA MET A 42 10.35 3.18 -5.94
C MET A 42 9.61 2.23 -5.00
N VAL A 43 10.26 1.16 -4.55
CA VAL A 43 9.71 0.23 -3.53
C VAL A 43 9.47 0.93 -2.20
N ALA A 44 10.39 1.79 -1.75
CA ALA A 44 10.20 2.54 -0.52
C ALA A 44 9.02 3.54 -0.63
N ILE A 45 8.94 4.29 -1.74
CA ILE A 45 7.87 5.26 -1.97
C ILE A 45 6.51 4.57 -2.05
N SER A 46 6.40 3.46 -2.79
CA SER A 46 5.16 2.68 -2.86
C SER A 46 4.79 2.09 -1.51
N GLY A 47 5.75 1.62 -0.72
CA GLY A 47 5.52 1.12 0.64
C GLY A 47 4.94 2.19 1.57
N VAL A 48 5.46 3.42 1.53
CA VAL A 48 4.86 4.56 2.27
C VAL A 48 3.45 4.85 1.77
N ALA A 49 3.24 4.89 0.46
CA ALA A 49 1.94 5.18 -0.13
C ALA A 49 0.89 4.14 0.29
N GLU A 50 1.19 2.84 0.14
CA GLU A 50 0.31 1.75 0.55
C GLU A 50 -0.05 1.81 2.04
N PHE A 51 0.94 2.06 2.90
CA PHE A 51 0.69 2.19 4.33
C PHE A 51 -0.25 3.37 4.65
N LEU A 52 0.03 4.54 4.09
CA LEU A 52 -0.77 5.75 4.33
C LEU A 52 -2.19 5.63 3.78
N LEU A 53 -2.35 5.03 2.60
CA LEU A 53 -3.66 4.81 2.00
C LEU A 53 -4.43 3.70 2.74
N GLY A 54 -3.77 2.63 3.19
CA GLY A 54 -4.34 1.62 4.07
C GLY A 54 -4.87 2.22 5.38
N LEU A 55 -4.09 3.09 6.02
CA LEU A 55 -4.53 3.86 7.18
C LEU A 55 -5.68 4.82 6.84
N GLY A 56 -5.60 5.47 5.68
CA GLY A 56 -6.61 6.40 5.18
C GLY A 56 -7.98 5.75 4.94
N LEU A 57 -8.04 4.44 4.62
CA LEU A 57 -9.31 3.68 4.57
C LEU A 57 -10.02 3.61 5.93
N LEU A 58 -9.27 3.68 7.04
CA LEU A 58 -9.85 3.64 8.39
C LEU A 58 -10.38 5.01 8.84
N ILE A 59 -9.96 6.10 8.18
CA ILE A 59 -10.34 7.48 8.50
C ILE A 59 -11.44 7.97 7.55
N LYS A 60 -12.64 8.28 8.07
CA LYS A 60 -13.81 8.70 7.27
C LYS A 60 -13.50 9.81 6.25
N LYS A 61 -12.68 10.80 6.63
CA LYS A 61 -12.31 11.93 5.77
C LYS A 61 -11.51 11.51 4.53
N TYR A 62 -10.69 10.47 4.62
CA TYR A 62 -9.74 10.08 3.57
C TYR A 62 -10.17 8.83 2.79
N GLN A 63 -11.22 8.15 3.21
CA GLN A 63 -11.68 6.87 2.64
C GLN A 63 -11.79 6.86 1.12
N ARG A 64 -12.44 7.86 0.52
CA ARG A 64 -12.67 7.87 -0.92
C ARG A 64 -11.38 8.05 -1.70
N VAL A 65 -10.53 8.98 -1.28
CA VAL A 65 -9.21 9.23 -1.90
C VAL A 65 -8.31 8.01 -1.72
N SER A 66 -8.34 7.40 -0.53
CA SER A 66 -7.53 6.22 -0.21
C SER A 66 -7.93 5.01 -1.04
N ALA A 67 -9.24 4.77 -1.20
CA ALA A 67 -9.74 3.68 -2.03
C ALA A 67 -9.35 3.84 -3.50
N TRP A 68 -9.43 5.06 -4.05
CA TRP A 68 -8.98 5.32 -5.41
C TRP A 68 -7.45 5.20 -5.53
N GLY A 69 -6.69 5.70 -4.56
CA GLY A 69 -5.23 5.61 -4.57
C GLY A 69 -4.68 4.20 -4.46
N LEU A 70 -5.42 3.26 -3.84
CA LEU A 70 -5.03 1.85 -3.76
C LEU A 70 -5.39 1.05 -5.02
N VAL A 71 -6.25 1.60 -5.88
CA VAL A 71 -6.72 0.93 -7.11
C VAL A 71 -6.02 1.49 -8.36
N ALA A 72 -5.58 2.74 -8.31
CA ALA A 72 -4.86 3.43 -9.39
C ALA A 72 -3.45 2.86 -9.60
#